data_AF-A0A849QS75-F1
#
_entry.id   AF-A0A849QS75-F1
#
_cell.length_a   1.000
_cell.length_b   1.000
_cell.length_c   1.000
_cell.angle_alpha   90.00
_cell.angle_beta   90.00
_cell.angle_gamma   90.00
#
_symmetry.space_group_name_H-M   'P 1'
#
loop_
_entity.id
_entity.type
_entity.pdbx_description
1 polymer ?
#
loop_
_entity_poly.entity_id
_entity_poly.type
_entity_poly.pdbx_seq_one_letter_code
_entity_poly.pdbx_strand_id
1 'polypeptide(L)' 'MTRTKAIYEEGFLKPIGKLDLKEGEEVEIELKERKAFSGKRDILRHAGILKDLSEEEEKIFLEAVKRRSLFGRALKL' A
#
# COMPACT_ATOMS: atom_id res chain seq x y z
N MET A 1 24.21 4.21 7.12
CA MET A 1 23.19 4.32 6.07
C MET A 1 21.95 4.94 6.70
N THR A 2 21.70 6.23 6.45
CA THR A 2 20.58 6.97 7.05
C THR A 2 19.35 6.80 6.16
N ARG A 3 18.23 6.33 6.71
CA ARG A 3 16.96 6.18 6.00
C ARG A 3 15.95 7.17 6.55
N THR A 4 15.46 8.07 5.71
CA THR A 4 14.36 8.98 6.05
C THR A 4 13.07 8.56 5.35
N LYS A 5 11.94 9.04 5.86
CA LYS A 5 10.64 8.93 5.18
C LYS A 5 10.20 10.31 4.75
N ALA A 6 9.49 10.39 3.63
CA ALA A 6 8.92 11.62 3.12
C ALA A 6 7.46 11.40 2.71
N ILE A 7 6.68 12.47 2.73
CA ILE A 7 5.33 12.54 2.17
C ILE A 7 5.43 13.27 0.83
N TYR A 8 4.77 12.74 -0.20
CA TYR A 8 4.67 13.40 -1.49
C TYR A 8 3.41 14.27 -1.53
N GLU A 9 3.60 15.58 -1.66
CA GLU A 9 2.51 16.56 -1.74
C GLU A 9 2.88 17.63 -2.78
N GLU A 10 1.96 17.90 -3.72
CA GLU A 10 2.07 18.99 -4.70
C GLU A 10 3.35 18.96 -5.56
N GLY A 11 3.92 17.79 -5.82
CA GLY A 11 5.16 17.67 -6.60
C GLY A 11 6.43 17.65 -5.76
N PHE A 12 6.33 17.76 -4.44
CA PHE A 12 7.48 17.83 -3.52
C PHE A 12 7.51 16.67 -2.54
N LEU A 13 8.71 16.12 -2.30
CA LEU A 13 8.96 15.16 -1.21
C LEU A 13 9.30 15.91 0.08
N LYS A 14 8.35 15.96 1.01
CA LYS A 14 8.48 16.59 2.31
C LYS A 14 8.97 15.57 3.34
N PRO A 15 10.19 15.69 3.90
CA PRO A 15 10.67 14.72 4.89
C PRO A 15 9.84 14.81 6.19
N ILE A 16 9.53 13.66 6.79
CA ILE A 16 8.75 13.57 8.05
C ILE A 16 9.62 13.92 9.27
N GLY A 17 10.93 14.09 9.08
CA GLY A 17 11.88 14.49 10.12
C GLY A 17 13.03 15.32 9.56
N LYS A 18 13.96 15.71 10.43
CA LYS A 18 15.11 16.53 10.03
C LYS A 18 16.02 15.73 9.09
N LEU A 19 16.31 16.32 7.94
CA LEU A 19 17.17 15.76 6.92
C LEU A 19 18.45 16.59 6.86
N ASP A 20 19.58 15.96 7.13
CA ASP A 20 20.89 16.64 7.13
C ASP A 20 21.54 16.48 5.76
N LEU A 21 21.07 17.29 4.81
CA LEU A 21 21.60 17.36 3.45
C LEU A 21 22.09 18.77 3.17
N LYS A 22 23.12 18.88 2.34
CA LYS A 22 23.58 20.16 1.80
C LYS A 22 22.77 20.53 0.57
N GLU A 23 22.67 21.83 0.32
CA GLU A 23 22.06 22.31 -0.92
C GLU A 23 22.82 21.77 -2.15
N GLY A 24 22.08 21.20 -3.11
CA GLY A 24 22.65 20.56 -4.30
C GLY A 24 23.12 19.11 -4.11
N GLU A 25 22.94 18.52 -2.93
CA GLU A 25 23.30 17.12 -2.68
C GLU A 25 22.30 16.15 -3.35
N GLU A 26 22.82 15.22 -4.17
CA GLU A 26 22.02 14.22 -4.87
C GLU A 26 21.65 13.07 -3.93
N VAL A 27 20.40 12.59 -4.05
CA VAL A 27 19.90 11.46 -3.26
C VAL A 27 19.17 10.45 -4.14
N GLU A 28 19.26 9.18 -3.77
CA GLU A 28 18.50 8.11 -4.40
C GLU A 28 17.17 7.91 -3.66
N ILE A 29 16.08 7.82 -4.42
CA ILE A 29 14.74 7.64 -3.88
C ILE A 29 14.33 6.17 -4.02
N GLU A 30 14.17 5.49 -2.89
CA GLU A 30 13.62 4.12 -2.85
C GLU A 30 12.11 4.17 -2.59
N LEU A 31 11.31 3.85 -3.62
CA LEU A 31 9.87 3.67 -3.46
C LEU A 31 9.58 2.27 -2.91
N LYS A 32 9.30 2.18 -1.62
CA LYS A 32 8.81 0.94 -1.01
C LYS A 32 7.33 0.81 -1.30
N GLU A 33 6.99 0.12 -2.38
CA GLU A 33 5.67 -0.48 -2.51
C GLU A 33 5.46 -1.35 -1.27
N ARG A 34 4.62 -0.89 -0.35
CA ARG A 34 4.01 -1.82 0.58
C ARG A 34 3.22 -2.76 -0.32
N LYS A 35 3.70 -4.00 -0.47
CA LYS A 35 2.88 -5.12 -0.93
C LYS A 35 1.74 -5.35 0.07
N ALA A 36 0.86 -4.37 0.26
CA ALA A 36 -0.55 -4.66 0.28
C ALA A 36 -0.77 -5.33 -1.08
N PHE A 37 -1.40 -6.49 -1.25
CA PHE A 37 -2.85 -6.57 -1.30
C PHE A 37 -3.62 -5.36 -1.93
N SER A 38 -2.97 -4.27 -2.35
CA SER A 38 -3.54 -2.98 -2.77
C SER A 38 -4.15 -3.04 -4.15
N GLY A 39 -3.53 -3.74 -5.11
CA GLY A 39 -4.08 -3.83 -6.47
C GLY A 39 -5.53 -4.34 -6.50
N LYS A 40 -5.90 -5.29 -5.63
CA LYS A 40 -7.31 -5.73 -5.50
C LYS A 40 -8.13 -4.83 -4.58
N ARG A 41 -7.58 -4.35 -3.47
CA ARG A 41 -8.31 -3.49 -2.51
C ARG A 41 -8.72 -2.16 -3.12
N ASP A 42 -7.84 -1.52 -3.87
CA ASP A 42 -8.11 -0.22 -4.49
C ASP A 42 -9.19 -0.36 -5.57
N ILE A 43 -9.16 -1.43 -6.36
CA ILE A 43 -10.22 -1.76 -7.31
C ILE A 43 -11.55 -2.04 -6.59
N LEU A 44 -11.53 -2.80 -5.49
CA LEU A 44 -12.74 -3.13 -4.73
C LEU A 44 -13.34 -1.91 -4.02
N ARG A 45 -12.52 -0.98 -3.52
CA ARG A 45 -12.97 0.31 -2.98
C ARG A 45 -13.54 1.19 -4.08
N HIS A 46 -12.89 1.27 -5.24
CA HIS A 46 -13.37 2.04 -6.39
C HIS A 46 -14.68 1.48 -6.96
N ALA A 47 -14.86 0.15 -6.97
CA ALA A 47 -16.09 -0.51 -7.38
C ALA A 47 -17.24 -0.41 -6.35
N GLY A 48 -17.02 0.25 -5.22
CA GLY A 48 -18.02 0.43 -4.16
C GLY A 48 -18.20 -0.78 -3.23
N ILE A 49 -17.48 -1.88 -3.45
CA ILE A 49 -17.60 -3.13 -2.67
C ILE A 49 -17.08 -2.95 -1.24
N LEU A 50 -16.07 -2.11 -1.07
CA LEU A 50 -15.44 -1.83 0.23
C LEU A 50 -15.73 -0.41 0.76
N LYS A 51 -16.74 0.28 0.22
CA LYS A 51 -16.97 1.72 0.51
C LYS A 51 -17.41 1.97 1.96
N ASP A 52 -18.23 1.09 2.51
CA ASP A 52 -18.88 1.27 3.82
C ASP A 52 -18.36 0.30 4.90
N LEU A 53 -17.24 -0.38 4.63
CA LEU A 53 -16.65 -1.35 5.54
C LEU A 53 -15.56 -0.68 6.41
N SER A 54 -15.59 -0.97 7.70
CA SER A 54 -14.49 -0.66 8.62
C SER A 54 -13.24 -1.48 8.28
N GLU A 55 -12.08 -1.08 8.81
CA GLU A 55 -10.81 -1.79 8.58
C GLU A 55 -10.86 -3.27 9.02
N GLU A 56 -11.60 -3.53 10.11
CA GLU A 56 -11.79 -4.88 10.66
C GLU A 56 -12.65 -5.74 9.74
N GLU A 57 -13.76 -5.21 9.25
CA GLU A 57 -14.64 -5.92 8.33
C GLU A 57 -13.98 -6.12 6.96
N GLU A 58 -13.22 -5.14 6.46
CA GLU A 58 -12.43 -5.28 5.24
C GLU A 58 -11.42 -6.43 5.38
N LYS A 59 -10.74 -6.54 6.52
CA LYS A 59 -9.78 -7.60 6.77
C LYS A 59 -10.44 -8.98 6.73
N ILE A 60 -11.60 -9.13 7.37
CA ILE A 60 -12.41 -10.36 7.36
C ILE A 60 -12.83 -10.71 5.93
N PHE A 61 -13.34 -9.74 5.18
CA PHE A 61 -13.78 -9.93 3.79
C PHE A 61 -12.63 -10.41 2.89
N LEU A 62 -11.48 -9.76 2.96
CA LEU A 62 -10.31 -10.13 2.15
C LEU A 62 -9.78 -11.51 2.50
N GLU A 63 -9.83 -11.89 3.78
CA GLU A 63 -9.44 -13.22 4.21
C GLU A 63 -10.39 -14.29 3.65
N ALA A 64 -11.70 -14.05 3.70
CA ALA A 64 -12.71 -14.93 3.11
C ALA A 64 -12.52 -15.09 1.60
N VAL A 65 -12.29 -13.99 0.87
CA VAL A 65 -12.00 -14.01 -0.58
C VAL A 65 -10.72 -14.78 -0.87
N LYS A 66 -9.67 -14.58 -0.07
CA LYS A 66 -8.38 -15.29 -0.22
C LYS A 66 -8.55 -16.79 0.01
N ARG A 67 -9.26 -17.21 1.07
CA ARG A 67 -9.59 -18.61 1.32
C ARG A 67 -10.32 -19.21 0.12
N ARG A 68 -11.39 -18.57 -0.37
CA ARG A 68 -12.15 -19.03 -1.54
C ARG A 68 -11.28 -19.16 -2.80
N SER A 69 -10.40 -18.20 -3.06
CA SER A 69 -9.48 -18.24 -4.20
C SER A 69 -8.48 -19.40 -4.13
N LEU A 70 -8.09 -19.83 -2.93
CA LEU A 70 -7.20 -20.96 -2.73
C LEU A 70 -7.95 -22.28 -2.98
N PHE A 71 -9.17 -22.40 -2.45
CA PHE A 71 -10.01 -23.60 -2.65
C PHE A 71 -10.42 -23.79 -4.12
N GLY A 72 -10.74 -22.72 -4.85
CA GLY A 72 -11.07 -22.81 -6.27
C GLY A 72 -9.90 -23.24 -7.17
N ARG A 73 -8.64 -23.05 -6.73
CA ARG A 73 -7.45 -23.60 -7.41
C ARG A 73 -7.20 -25.06 -7.04
N ALA A 74 -7.44 -25.43 -5.79
CA ALA A 74 -7.29 -26.81 -5.32
C ALA A 74 -8.30 -27.78 -5.94
N LEU A 75 -9.50 -27.31 -6.29
CA LEU A 75 -10.53 -28.07 -7.02
C LEU A 75 -10.27 -28.23 -8.52
N LYS A 76 -9.19 -27.62 -9.05
CA LYS A 76 -8.82 -27.66 -10.47
C LYS A 76 -7.74 -28.72 -10.78
N LEU A 77 -7.59 -29.71 -9.89
CA LEU A 77 -6.73 -30.89 -10.02
C LEU A 77 -7.38 -31.97 -10.87
#